data_AF-A0A3M2BYK0-F1
#
_entry.id   AF-A0A3M2BYK0-F1
#
_cell.length_a   1.000
_cell.length_b   1.000
_cell.length_c   1.000
_cell.angle_alpha   90.00
_cell.angle_beta   90.00
_cell.angle_gamma   90.00
#
_symmetry.space_group_name_H-M   'P 1'
#
loop_
_entity.id
_entity.type
_entity.pdbx_description
1 polymer ?
#
loop_
_entity_poly.entity_id
_entity_poly.type
_entity_poly.pdbx_seq_one_letter_code
_entity_poly.pdbx_strand_id
1 'polypeptide(L)'
;MCARAPSALRGGRRWPAAVASVVLLVSLPAVAGGGIGDVPEPENGAWADATLALLRHNRGLCDRIADDLLAYWRGLPADHGPQLERNEKAVRDYVLRQRLADLAAARASADLVRRFFPGTLAEVSSEAGAAMGRLFELQGNLCDSVAYPTGPRQRFADEIGETLARIDAEVTELGRLLVVPDEDLERALEPYLLAIELAGVEAQGELLAYLESLKPKPKGPTLEERMRGWYQRYGQAVQPSKEALGRFLTARQNGDRSALGLACRELSRRTIEVLAREPSVFRAPEPSVEAPLRGAFQSLRRMATACTAGNFKSVDENLAEAQRRLAVAAQRLQPFGLSP
;
A
#
# COMPACT_ATOMS: atom_id res chain seq x y z
N MET A 1 -46.07 -10.56 21.32
CA MET A 1 -45.85 -11.31 20.07
C MET A 1 -44.37 -11.64 19.99
N CYS A 2 -44.04 -12.91 20.22
CA CYS A 2 -42.69 -13.47 20.25
C CYS A 2 -42.41 -14.19 18.92
N ALA A 3 -41.20 -14.07 18.38
CA ALA A 3 -40.57 -15.06 17.48
C ALA A 3 -39.06 -14.79 17.44
N ARG A 4 -38.23 -15.54 18.16
CA ARG A 4 -37.56 -16.81 17.79
C ARG A 4 -36.43 -16.66 16.78
N ALA A 5 -35.22 -16.93 17.28
CA ALA A 5 -34.03 -17.33 16.53
C ALA A 5 -34.22 -18.69 15.83
N PRO A 6 -33.27 -19.06 14.95
CA PRO A 6 -32.72 -20.40 15.04
C PRO A 6 -31.19 -20.41 15.14
N SER A 7 -30.73 -21.37 15.94
CA SER A 7 -29.34 -21.69 16.24
C SER A 7 -28.78 -22.74 15.27
N ALA A 8 -27.45 -22.72 15.18
CA ALA A 8 -26.52 -23.84 14.97
C ALA A 8 -26.31 -24.38 13.55
N LEU A 9 -25.05 -24.30 13.11
CA LEU A 9 -24.27 -25.49 12.80
C LEU A 9 -22.82 -25.32 13.28
N ARG A 10 -22.44 -26.17 14.23
CA ARG A 10 -21.06 -26.45 14.64
C ARG A 10 -20.36 -27.23 13.53
N GLY A 11 -19.10 -26.92 13.27
CA GLY A 11 -18.24 -27.73 12.41
C GLY A 11 -16.77 -27.36 12.61
N GLY A 12 -16.16 -27.87 13.68
CA GLY A 12 -14.74 -27.68 13.96
C GLY A 12 -13.86 -28.48 12.99
N ARG A 13 -12.77 -27.85 12.54
CA ARG A 13 -11.51 -28.52 12.21
C ARG A 13 -10.34 -27.66 12.71
N ARG A 14 -9.59 -28.24 13.64
CA ARG A 14 -8.26 -27.82 14.09
C ARG A 14 -7.25 -28.07 12.98
N TRP A 15 -6.32 -27.14 12.76
CA TRP A 15 -4.93 -27.29 12.24
C TRP A 15 -4.14 -26.01 12.65
N PRO A 16 -2.81 -26.05 12.76
CA PRO A 16 -2.11 -25.92 14.04
C PRO A 16 -1.29 -24.62 14.18
N ALA A 17 -0.65 -24.54 15.34
CA ALA A 17 0.31 -23.54 15.77
C ALA A 17 1.47 -23.27 14.78
N ALA A 18 2.00 -22.06 14.91
CA ALA A 18 3.34 -21.59 14.55
C ALA A 18 3.69 -21.52 13.07
N VAL A 19 3.64 -20.30 12.51
CA VAL A 19 4.79 -19.73 11.80
C VAL A 19 4.87 -18.25 12.14
N ALA A 20 6.04 -17.86 12.63
CA ALA A 20 6.51 -16.51 12.87
C ALA A 20 6.08 -15.50 11.79
N SER A 21 5.30 -14.49 12.18
CA SER A 21 5.35 -13.22 11.48
C SER A 21 6.60 -12.50 11.95
N VAL A 22 7.66 -12.80 11.21
CA VAL A 22 8.92 -12.10 11.14
C VAL A 22 8.65 -10.59 11.13
N VAL A 23 8.92 -9.93 12.27
CA VAL A 23 9.20 -8.51 12.32
C VAL A 23 10.55 -8.32 11.63
N LEU A 24 10.53 -8.19 10.31
CA LEU A 24 11.65 -7.66 9.54
C LEU A 24 11.64 -6.14 9.71
N LEU A 25 11.93 -5.68 10.93
CA LEU A 25 12.43 -4.32 11.13
C LEU A 25 13.92 -4.37 10.76
N VAL A 26 14.27 -3.58 9.77
CA VAL A 26 15.63 -3.42 9.26
C VAL A 26 16.55 -3.07 10.43
N SER A 27 17.32 -4.04 10.91
CA SER A 27 18.48 -3.81 11.76
C SER A 27 19.49 -3.01 10.94
N LEU A 28 19.56 -1.69 11.14
CA LEU A 28 20.71 -0.94 10.68
C LEU A 28 21.91 -1.37 11.54
N PRO A 29 23.08 -1.62 10.92
CA PRO A 29 24.26 -2.02 11.68
C PRO A 29 24.67 -0.89 12.63
N ALA A 30 24.87 -1.24 13.91
CA ALA A 30 25.39 -0.33 14.92
C ALA A 30 26.77 0.20 14.50
N VAL A 31 26.94 1.52 14.47
CA VAL A 31 28.24 2.16 14.19
C VAL A 31 29.09 2.16 15.45
N ALA A 32 30.36 1.78 15.28
CA ALA A 32 31.39 1.80 16.30
C ALA A 32 31.86 3.25 16.54
N GLY A 33 31.30 3.89 17.55
CA GLY A 33 31.76 5.19 18.05
C GLY A 33 30.73 5.83 18.96
N GLY A 34 30.80 5.56 20.27
CA GLY A 34 30.03 6.28 21.31
C GLY A 34 28.50 6.14 21.24
N GLY A 35 27.98 5.19 20.48
CA GLY A 35 26.53 5.04 20.27
C GLY A 35 25.82 4.45 21.49
N ILE A 36 24.48 4.39 21.41
CA ILE A 36 23.55 3.76 22.38
C ILE A 36 24.04 2.39 22.94
N GLY A 37 24.93 1.69 22.23
CA GLY A 37 25.60 0.48 22.71
C GLY A 37 26.41 0.66 24.01
N ASP A 38 27.01 1.85 24.22
CA ASP A 38 27.87 2.14 25.37
C ASP A 38 27.07 2.59 26.62
N VAL A 39 25.74 2.67 26.51
CA VAL A 39 24.87 3.00 27.63
C VAL A 39 24.92 1.91 28.70
N PRO A 40 25.14 2.27 29.99
CA PRO A 40 25.20 1.30 31.07
C PRO A 40 23.86 0.57 31.25
N GLU A 41 23.91 -0.69 31.64
CA GLU A 41 22.72 -1.44 31.99
C GLU A 41 22.13 -0.93 33.31
N PRO A 42 20.80 -1.05 33.52
CA PRO A 42 20.18 -0.69 34.80
C PRO A 42 20.84 -1.46 35.95
N GLU A 43 21.27 -0.75 37.00
CA GLU A 43 21.87 -1.37 38.17
C GLU A 43 20.82 -2.14 39.00
N ASN A 44 21.26 -3.18 39.70
CA ASN A 44 20.51 -3.83 40.80
C ASN A 44 19.11 -4.36 40.47
N GLY A 45 18.81 -4.70 39.21
CA GLY A 45 17.48 -5.20 38.86
C GLY A 45 16.42 -4.09 38.78
N ALA A 46 16.82 -2.87 38.40
CA ALA A 46 15.92 -1.74 38.15
C ALA A 46 15.48 -1.68 36.67
N TRP A 47 15.33 -2.83 36.00
CA TRP A 47 15.02 -2.87 34.57
C TRP A 47 13.59 -2.40 34.31
N ALA A 48 12.64 -2.73 35.18
CA ALA A 48 11.26 -2.26 35.07
C ALA A 48 11.18 -0.72 35.13
N ASP A 49 11.84 -0.10 36.10
CA ASP A 49 11.82 1.35 36.31
C ASP A 49 12.48 2.09 35.14
N ALA A 50 13.67 1.64 34.72
CA ALA A 50 14.38 2.20 33.57
C ALA A 50 13.54 2.10 32.28
N THR A 51 12.95 0.93 32.00
CA THR A 51 12.12 0.74 30.81
C THR A 51 10.84 1.58 30.86
N LEU A 52 10.18 1.69 32.03
CA LEU A 52 8.98 2.51 32.18
C LEU A 52 9.32 4.00 32.02
N ALA A 53 10.44 4.46 32.58
CA ALA A 53 10.92 5.82 32.44
C ALA A 53 11.23 6.16 30.97
N LEU A 54 11.90 5.26 30.25
CA LEU A 54 12.18 5.40 28.82
C LEU A 54 10.90 5.39 27.97
N LEU A 55 9.92 4.54 28.27
CA LEU A 55 8.62 4.54 27.58
C LEU A 55 7.88 5.87 27.79
N ARG A 56 7.93 6.44 29.01
CA ARG A 56 7.34 7.76 29.31
C ARG A 56 8.08 8.89 28.58
N HIS A 57 9.41 8.85 28.56
CA HIS A 57 10.21 9.82 27.83
C HIS A 57 9.97 9.77 26.31
N ASN A 58 9.99 8.56 25.73
CA ASN A 58 9.68 8.33 24.32
C ASN A 58 8.29 8.86 23.96
N ARG A 59 7.29 8.61 24.81
CA ARG A 59 5.94 9.18 24.66
C ARG A 59 5.98 10.70 24.58
N GLY A 60 6.62 11.35 25.55
CA GLY A 60 6.71 12.82 25.58
C GLY A 60 7.39 13.41 24.34
N LEU A 61 8.35 12.68 23.76
CA LEU A 61 8.93 13.04 22.46
C LEU A 61 7.91 12.89 21.31
N CYS A 62 7.29 11.72 21.13
CA CYS A 62 6.33 11.51 20.04
C CYS A 62 5.11 12.47 20.17
N ASP A 63 4.62 12.74 21.39
CA ASP A 63 3.50 13.67 21.63
C ASP A 63 3.85 15.10 21.17
N ARG A 64 5.02 15.63 21.57
CA ARG A 64 5.48 16.96 21.11
C ARG A 64 5.62 17.04 19.60
N ILE A 65 6.22 16.03 18.99
CA ILE A 65 6.42 15.98 17.53
C ILE A 65 5.04 15.94 16.83
N ALA A 66 4.10 15.14 17.32
CA ALA A 66 2.75 15.05 16.77
C ALA A 66 1.97 16.37 16.87
N ASP A 67 2.00 17.03 18.03
CA ASP A 67 1.31 18.30 18.25
C ASP A 67 1.84 19.41 17.32
N ASP A 68 3.16 19.53 17.23
CA ASP A 68 3.80 20.51 16.35
C ASP A 68 3.52 20.24 14.87
N LEU A 69 3.52 18.97 14.47
CA LEU A 69 3.18 18.55 13.12
C LEU A 69 1.73 18.92 12.77
N LEU A 70 0.79 18.61 13.66
CA LEU A 70 -0.62 18.91 13.47
C LEU A 70 -0.86 20.42 13.43
N ALA A 71 -0.17 21.18 14.28
CA ALA A 71 -0.21 22.64 14.24
C ALA A 71 0.32 23.19 12.90
N TYR A 72 1.47 22.69 12.44
CA TYR A 72 2.04 23.07 11.15
C TYR A 72 1.11 22.73 9.98
N TRP A 73 0.58 21.50 9.94
CA TRP A 73 -0.31 21.05 8.87
C TRP A 73 -1.63 21.83 8.85
N ARG A 74 -2.20 22.17 10.01
CA ARG A 74 -3.39 23.05 10.09
C ARG A 74 -3.15 24.42 9.47
N GLY A 75 -1.92 24.94 9.53
CA GLY A 75 -1.51 26.19 8.90
C GLY A 75 -1.41 26.15 7.36
N LEU A 76 -1.42 24.96 6.75
CA LEU A 76 -1.31 24.81 5.29
C LEU A 76 -2.69 24.98 4.59
N PRO A 77 -2.71 25.39 3.30
CA PRO A 77 -3.93 25.46 2.50
C PRO A 77 -4.68 24.12 2.43
N ALA A 78 -6.00 24.12 2.21
CA ALA A 78 -6.82 22.90 2.20
C ALA A 78 -6.32 21.81 1.21
N ASP A 79 -6.47 20.56 1.62
CA ASP A 79 -5.86 19.39 0.97
C ASP A 79 -6.74 18.82 -0.16
N HIS A 80 -6.57 19.32 -1.39
CA HIS A 80 -7.27 18.75 -2.56
C HIS A 80 -6.32 18.55 -3.77
N GLY A 81 -6.39 17.37 -4.39
CA GLY A 81 -5.67 17.06 -5.63
C GLY A 81 -4.14 17.27 -5.51
N PRO A 82 -3.49 17.96 -6.48
CA PRO A 82 -2.05 18.26 -6.42
C PRO A 82 -1.61 19.08 -5.19
N GLN A 83 -2.55 19.70 -4.48
CA GLN A 83 -2.23 20.41 -3.24
C GLN A 83 -1.92 19.44 -2.09
N LEU A 84 -2.55 18.26 -2.07
CA LEU A 84 -2.30 17.25 -1.05
C LEU A 84 -0.84 16.78 -1.09
N GLU A 85 -0.34 16.37 -2.26
CA GLU A 85 1.06 15.93 -2.42
C GLU A 85 2.06 17.04 -2.04
N ARG A 86 1.74 18.31 -2.34
CA ARG A 86 2.57 19.45 -1.94
C ARG A 86 2.55 19.66 -0.44
N ASN A 87 1.40 19.52 0.21
CA ASN A 87 1.28 19.65 1.66
C ASN A 87 1.98 18.48 2.37
N GLU A 88 1.78 17.24 1.94
CA GLU A 88 2.51 16.06 2.47
C GLU A 88 4.03 16.26 2.38
N LYS A 89 4.51 16.75 1.23
CA LYS A 89 5.94 17.10 1.06
C LYS A 89 6.37 18.20 2.02
N ALA A 90 5.60 19.28 2.15
CA ALA A 90 5.93 20.40 3.03
C ALA A 90 5.98 19.97 4.50
N VAL A 91 5.05 19.13 4.95
CA VAL A 91 5.03 18.56 6.29
C VAL A 91 6.24 17.67 6.51
N ARG A 92 6.58 16.80 5.55
CA ARG A 92 7.80 15.98 5.63
C ARG A 92 9.07 16.83 5.71
N ASP A 93 9.17 17.86 4.88
CA ASP A 93 10.31 18.78 4.88
C ASP A 93 10.39 19.55 6.21
N TYR A 94 9.25 19.89 6.82
CA TYR A 94 9.20 20.48 8.17
C TYR A 94 9.75 19.53 9.22
N VAL A 95 9.29 18.27 9.24
CA VAL A 95 9.78 17.24 10.17
C VAL A 95 11.28 17.06 10.06
N LEU A 96 11.78 16.89 8.83
CA LEU A 96 13.20 16.68 8.56
C LEU A 96 14.10 17.86 8.94
N ARG A 97 13.56 19.08 8.96
CA ARG A 97 14.36 20.29 9.25
C ARG A 97 14.24 20.74 10.69
N GLN A 98 13.04 20.62 11.28
CA GLN A 98 12.71 21.22 12.57
C GLN A 98 12.60 20.19 13.69
N ARG A 99 12.33 18.92 13.35
CA ARG A 99 12.05 17.85 14.33
C ARG A 99 12.93 16.62 14.18
N LEU A 100 13.97 16.69 13.35
CA LEU A 100 14.86 15.54 13.10
C LEU A 100 15.57 15.08 14.37
N ALA A 101 16.05 16.03 15.19
CA ALA A 101 16.69 15.72 16.46
C ALA A 101 15.72 15.05 17.45
N ASP A 102 14.49 15.56 17.55
CA ASP A 102 13.45 14.99 18.41
C ASP A 102 13.07 13.56 17.96
N LEU A 103 12.96 13.32 16.64
CA LEU A 103 12.71 11.99 16.09
C LEU A 103 13.87 11.02 16.33
N ALA A 104 15.11 11.50 16.19
CA ALA A 104 16.31 10.71 16.46
C ALA A 104 16.39 10.34 17.95
N ALA A 105 16.10 11.30 18.85
CA ALA A 105 15.98 11.04 20.29
C ALA A 105 14.88 10.03 20.61
N ALA A 106 13.70 10.16 19.98
CA ALA A 106 12.60 9.21 20.16
C ALA A 106 13.04 7.80 19.75
N ARG A 107 13.68 7.67 18.59
CA ARG A 107 14.23 6.39 18.12
C ARG A 107 15.28 5.82 19.07
N ALA A 108 16.20 6.66 19.55
CA ALA A 108 17.24 6.25 20.49
C ALA A 108 16.63 5.69 21.80
N SER A 109 15.64 6.40 22.34
CA SER A 109 14.87 5.95 23.50
C SER A 109 14.17 4.61 23.21
N ALA A 110 13.61 4.42 22.02
CA ALA A 110 12.95 3.18 21.64
C ALA A 110 13.94 2.00 21.51
N ASP A 111 15.16 2.24 21.03
CA ASP A 111 16.21 1.23 20.96
C ASP A 111 16.67 0.80 22.36
N LEU A 112 16.77 1.74 23.31
CA LEU A 112 17.02 1.42 24.72
C LEU A 112 15.90 0.58 25.33
N VAL A 113 14.63 0.94 25.08
CA VAL A 113 13.48 0.12 25.53
C VAL A 113 13.61 -1.30 24.99
N ARG A 114 13.90 -1.50 23.70
CA ARG A 114 14.08 -2.86 23.13
C ARG A 114 15.21 -3.62 23.80
N ARG A 115 16.32 -2.94 24.11
CA ARG A 115 17.47 -3.54 24.79
C ARG A 115 17.11 -3.98 26.20
N PHE A 116 16.36 -3.17 26.94
CA PHE A 116 16.04 -3.42 28.35
C PHE A 116 14.82 -4.32 28.55
N PHE A 117 13.94 -4.43 27.54
CA PHE A 117 12.70 -5.16 27.62
C PHE A 117 12.83 -6.62 28.10
N PRO A 118 13.81 -7.42 27.63
CA PRO A 118 13.98 -8.79 28.11
C PRO A 118 14.28 -8.88 29.62
N GLY A 119 15.07 -7.94 30.15
CA GLY A 119 15.36 -7.84 31.58
C GLY A 119 14.10 -7.44 32.36
N THR A 120 13.37 -6.44 31.87
CA THR A 120 12.09 -6.02 32.45
C THR A 120 11.08 -7.15 32.54
N LEU A 121 10.94 -7.99 31.51
CA LEU A 121 10.02 -9.13 31.50
C LEU A 121 10.34 -10.17 32.59
N ALA A 122 11.57 -10.22 33.10
CA ALA A 122 11.93 -11.10 34.21
C ALA A 122 11.47 -10.55 35.58
N GLU A 123 11.19 -9.24 35.68
CA GLU A 123 10.86 -8.54 36.92
C GLU A 123 9.37 -8.25 37.08
N VAL A 124 8.65 -8.09 35.97
CA VAL A 124 7.25 -7.71 35.99
C VAL A 124 6.30 -8.90 35.81
N SER A 125 5.03 -8.71 36.17
CA SER A 125 4.00 -9.69 35.86
C SER A 125 3.82 -9.85 34.35
N SER A 126 3.32 -11.01 33.91
CA SER A 126 3.03 -11.25 32.49
C SER A 126 2.02 -10.24 31.91
N GLU A 127 1.08 -9.76 32.72
CA GLU A 127 0.10 -8.73 32.36
C GLU A 127 0.77 -7.37 32.13
N ALA A 128 1.65 -6.95 33.05
CA ALA A 128 2.42 -5.72 32.91
C ALA A 128 3.36 -5.80 31.70
N GLY A 129 4.08 -6.90 31.53
CA GLY A 129 4.94 -7.12 30.35
C GLY A 129 4.17 -7.04 29.03
N ALA A 130 2.96 -7.61 28.97
CA ALA A 130 2.11 -7.53 27.79
C ALA A 130 1.63 -6.08 27.51
N ALA A 131 1.26 -5.33 28.55
CA ALA A 131 0.87 -3.93 28.40
C ALA A 131 2.03 -3.03 27.96
N MET A 132 3.25 -3.22 28.52
CA MET A 132 4.45 -2.52 28.08
C MET A 132 4.79 -2.82 26.62
N GLY A 133 4.64 -4.08 26.19
CA GLY A 133 4.85 -4.46 24.79
C GLY A 133 3.87 -3.79 23.83
N ARG A 134 2.59 -3.72 24.18
CA ARG A 134 1.57 -3.00 23.38
C ARG A 134 1.84 -1.50 23.33
N LEU A 135 2.19 -0.90 24.47
CA LEU A 135 2.55 0.51 24.54
C LEU A 135 3.73 0.82 23.62
N PHE A 136 4.77 -0.01 23.66
CA PHE A 136 5.95 0.14 22.81
C PHE A 136 5.61 0.06 21.31
N GLU A 137 4.77 -0.90 20.91
CA GLU A 137 4.29 -1.03 19.53
C GLU A 137 3.50 0.21 19.08
N LEU A 138 2.58 0.70 19.92
CA LEU A 138 1.78 1.89 19.62
C LEU A 138 2.64 3.14 19.47
N GLN A 139 3.63 3.34 20.34
CA GLN A 139 4.57 4.45 20.25
C GLN A 139 5.42 4.39 18.98
N GLY A 140 5.87 3.19 18.59
CA GLY A 140 6.56 2.97 17.33
C GLY A 140 5.69 3.37 16.13
N ASN A 141 4.44 2.90 16.10
CA ASN A 141 3.49 3.24 15.04
C ASN A 141 3.19 4.74 14.98
N LEU A 142 3.06 5.40 16.14
CA LEU A 142 2.86 6.85 16.22
C LEU A 142 4.06 7.59 15.61
N CYS A 143 5.27 7.28 16.06
CA CYS A 143 6.47 7.95 15.58
C CYS A 143 6.72 7.68 14.08
N ASP A 144 6.42 6.49 13.56
CA ASP A 144 6.45 6.19 12.12
C ASP A 144 5.41 7.00 11.33
N SER A 145 4.19 7.14 11.87
CA SER A 145 3.12 7.93 11.24
C SER A 145 3.49 9.40 11.17
N VAL A 146 4.09 9.96 12.23
CA VAL A 146 4.53 11.36 12.23
C VAL A 146 5.74 11.59 11.30
N ALA A 147 6.64 10.61 11.19
CA ALA A 147 7.74 10.67 10.21
C ALA A 147 7.25 10.57 8.75
N TYR A 148 6.15 9.86 8.51
CA TYR A 148 5.56 9.61 7.20
C TYR A 148 4.08 9.98 7.14
N PRO A 149 3.76 11.28 7.21
CA PRO A 149 2.40 11.72 7.01
C PRO A 149 1.91 11.31 5.62
N THR A 150 0.80 10.57 5.56
CA THR A 150 0.18 10.15 4.29
C THR A 150 -1.33 10.36 4.33
N GLY A 151 -1.90 10.69 3.17
CA GLY A 151 -3.33 10.87 3.00
C GLY A 151 -3.84 12.25 3.44
N PRO A 152 -5.16 12.47 3.33
CA PRO A 152 -5.76 13.77 3.65
C PRO A 152 -5.54 14.16 5.10
N ARG A 153 -5.28 15.45 5.37
CA ARG A 153 -5.10 16.01 6.73
C ARG A 153 -6.07 15.49 7.78
N GLN A 154 -7.36 15.46 7.47
CA GLN A 154 -8.36 15.01 8.43
C GLN A 154 -8.12 13.56 8.83
N ARG A 155 -7.89 12.68 7.85
CA ARG A 155 -7.62 11.27 8.10
C ARG A 155 -6.35 11.09 8.92
N PHE A 156 -5.30 11.82 8.59
CA PHE A 156 -4.05 11.78 9.36
C PHE A 156 -4.27 12.23 10.81
N ALA A 157 -4.98 13.34 11.02
CA ALA A 157 -5.29 13.84 12.36
C ALA A 157 -6.14 12.84 13.17
N ASP A 158 -7.12 12.20 12.52
CA ASP A 158 -7.95 11.17 13.14
C ASP A 158 -7.12 9.95 13.54
N GLU A 159 -6.22 9.48 12.67
CA GLU A 159 -5.32 8.33 12.92
C GLU A 159 -4.33 8.59 14.08
N ILE A 160 -3.73 9.77 14.11
CA ILE A 160 -2.87 10.20 15.23
C ILE A 160 -3.69 10.28 16.53
N GLY A 161 -4.87 10.89 16.48
CA GLY A 161 -5.76 11.01 17.65
C GLY A 161 -6.20 9.66 18.21
N GLU A 162 -6.58 8.71 17.35
CA GLU A 162 -6.93 7.34 17.76
C GLU A 162 -5.72 6.63 18.40
N THR A 163 -4.53 6.79 17.81
CA THR A 163 -3.31 6.16 18.31
C THR A 163 -2.92 6.70 19.69
N LEU A 164 -3.00 8.02 19.89
CA LEU A 164 -2.76 8.68 21.18
C LEU A 164 -3.76 8.20 22.25
N ALA A 165 -5.05 8.10 21.92
CA ALA A 165 -6.06 7.58 22.84
C ALA A 165 -5.79 6.13 23.27
N ARG A 166 -5.27 5.29 22.35
CA ARG A 166 -4.86 3.91 22.68
C ARG A 166 -3.62 3.89 23.57
N ILE A 167 -2.65 4.77 23.32
CA ILE A 167 -1.47 4.94 24.18
C ILE A 167 -1.90 5.34 25.59
N ASP A 168 -2.83 6.28 25.74
CA ASP A 168 -3.39 6.70 27.03
C ASP A 168 -4.04 5.56 27.80
N ALA A 169 -4.81 4.72 27.11
CA ALA A 169 -5.43 3.55 27.71
C ALA A 169 -4.38 2.56 28.24
N GLU A 170 -3.34 2.27 27.46
CA GLU A 170 -2.26 1.35 27.89
C GLU A 170 -1.39 1.94 28.99
N VAL A 171 -1.12 3.26 28.98
CA VAL A 171 -0.41 3.94 30.08
C VAL A 171 -1.23 3.90 31.37
N THR A 172 -2.54 4.14 31.27
CA THR A 172 -3.46 4.05 32.43
C THR A 172 -3.46 2.64 33.01
N GLU A 173 -3.51 1.62 32.15
CA GLU A 173 -3.46 0.22 32.56
C GLU A 173 -2.11 -0.14 33.19
N LEU A 174 -1.01 0.32 32.62
CA LEU A 174 0.32 0.12 33.21
C LEU A 174 0.45 0.78 34.57
N GLY A 175 -0.06 2.00 34.75
CA GLY A 175 -0.06 2.69 36.05
C GLY A 175 -0.91 1.97 37.11
N ARG A 176 -1.89 1.16 36.70
CA ARG A 176 -2.65 0.27 37.60
C ARG A 176 -1.84 -0.96 38.00
N LEU A 177 -1.01 -1.47 37.10
CA LEU A 177 -0.22 -2.70 37.29
C LEU A 177 1.12 -2.44 37.98
N LEU A 178 1.70 -1.27 37.77
CA LEU A 178 3.01 -0.85 38.27
C LEU A 178 2.84 0.51 38.96
N VAL A 179 3.11 0.55 40.26
CA VAL A 179 3.12 1.79 41.04
C VAL A 179 4.57 2.20 41.24
N VAL A 180 5.06 3.09 40.38
CA VAL A 180 6.39 3.67 40.48
C VAL A 180 6.24 5.17 40.68
N PRO A 181 6.78 5.77 41.76
CA PRO A 181 6.77 7.21 41.95
C PRO A 181 7.44 7.97 40.79
N ASP A 182 6.90 9.13 40.42
CA ASP A 182 7.45 9.95 39.34
C ASP A 182 8.92 10.31 39.57
N GLU A 183 9.31 10.60 40.82
CA GLU A 183 10.68 10.91 41.22
C GLU A 183 11.66 9.75 40.95
N ASP A 184 11.20 8.51 41.10
CA ASP A 184 12.01 7.31 40.85
C ASP A 184 12.16 7.06 39.35
N LEU A 185 11.11 7.33 38.56
CA LEU A 185 11.19 7.28 37.11
C LEU A 185 12.14 8.34 36.56
N GLU A 186 12.11 9.57 37.09
CA GLU A 186 13.04 10.63 36.69
C GLU A 186 14.48 10.24 36.99
N ARG A 187 14.74 9.71 38.19
CA ARG A 187 16.06 9.22 38.58
C ARG A 187 16.52 8.04 37.71
N ALA A 188 15.61 7.13 37.37
CA ALA A 188 15.90 5.99 36.50
C ALA A 188 16.20 6.42 35.05
N LEU A 189 15.65 7.54 34.59
CA LEU A 189 15.90 8.07 33.24
C LEU A 189 17.23 8.81 33.11
N GLU A 190 17.67 9.47 34.19
CA GLU A 190 18.83 10.38 34.20
C GLU A 190 20.09 9.81 33.53
N PRO A 191 20.50 8.54 33.75
CA PRO A 191 21.70 7.98 33.12
C PRO A 191 21.62 7.88 31.59
N TYR A 192 20.42 7.96 31.02
CA TYR A 192 20.14 7.72 29.61
C TYR A 192 19.93 9.01 28.81
N LEU A 193 19.56 10.11 29.46
CA LEU A 193 19.19 11.36 28.80
C LEU A 193 20.28 11.88 27.87
N LEU A 194 21.52 11.94 28.36
CA LEU A 194 22.64 12.44 27.55
C LEU A 194 22.86 11.59 26.29
N ALA A 195 22.78 10.26 26.41
CA ALA A 195 22.95 9.36 25.26
C ALA A 195 21.80 9.52 24.24
N ILE A 196 20.58 9.70 24.72
CA ILE A 196 19.40 9.95 23.87
C ILE A 196 19.54 11.29 23.14
N GLU A 197 19.97 12.34 23.83
CA GLU A 197 20.18 13.68 23.25
C GLU A 197 21.33 13.69 22.24
N LEU A 198 22.47 13.06 22.55
CA LEU A 198 23.61 12.94 21.64
C LEU A 198 23.26 12.11 20.40
N ALA A 199 22.54 11.01 20.56
CA ALA A 199 22.00 10.25 19.44
C ALA A 199 21.09 11.12 18.55
N GLY A 200 20.33 12.04 19.16
CA GLY A 200 19.56 13.07 18.45
C GLY A 200 20.39 13.93 17.49
N VAL A 201 21.62 14.28 17.90
CA VAL A 201 22.55 15.13 17.14
C VAL A 201 23.34 14.31 16.09
N GLU A 202 23.84 13.15 16.48
CA GLU A 202 24.70 12.30 15.63
C GLU A 202 23.91 11.57 14.55
N ALA A 203 22.69 11.12 14.86
CA ALA A 203 21.88 10.33 13.94
C ALA A 203 21.26 11.17 12.82
N GLN A 204 21.50 12.48 12.71
CA GLN A 204 20.92 13.29 11.63
C GLN A 204 21.27 12.74 10.24
N GLY A 205 22.51 12.29 10.03
CA GLY A 205 22.96 11.70 8.76
C GLY A 205 22.34 10.33 8.46
N GLU A 206 22.29 9.45 9.46
CA GLU A 206 21.75 8.09 9.30
C GLU A 206 20.22 8.07 9.27
N LEU A 207 19.59 8.89 10.09
CA LEU A 207 18.15 9.07 10.08
C LEU A 207 17.71 9.66 8.75
N LEU A 208 18.45 10.60 8.15
CA LEU A 208 18.21 11.02 6.78
C LEU A 208 18.27 9.83 5.82
N ALA A 209 19.33 9.01 5.83
CA ALA A 209 19.43 7.84 4.95
C ALA A 209 18.31 6.81 5.16
N TYR A 210 17.95 6.52 6.42
CA TYR A 210 16.82 5.66 6.77
C TYR A 210 15.51 6.25 6.27
N LEU A 211 15.30 7.56 6.48
CA LEU A 211 14.08 8.22 6.06
C LEU A 211 13.98 8.28 4.52
N GLU A 212 15.12 8.39 3.83
CA GLU A 212 15.17 8.24 2.38
C GLU A 212 14.86 6.81 1.92
N SER A 213 15.25 5.79 2.69
CA SER A 213 14.93 4.38 2.41
C SER A 213 13.44 4.06 2.60
N LEU A 214 12.77 4.79 3.50
CA LEU A 214 11.33 4.70 3.76
C LEU A 214 10.49 5.52 2.78
N LYS A 215 11.10 6.35 1.90
CA LYS A 215 10.37 6.93 0.78
C LYS A 215 9.66 5.79 0.06
N PRO A 216 8.34 5.87 -0.17
CA PRO A 216 7.61 4.79 -0.83
C PRO A 216 8.32 4.51 -2.15
N LYS A 217 8.82 3.27 -2.32
CA LYS A 217 9.40 2.81 -3.59
C LYS A 217 8.48 3.28 -4.70
N PRO A 218 9.00 3.87 -5.80
CA PRO A 218 8.18 4.44 -6.85
C PRO A 218 7.08 3.43 -7.17
N LYS A 219 5.82 3.82 -6.88
CA LYS A 219 4.68 2.94 -7.09
C LYS A 219 4.82 2.46 -8.54
N GLY A 220 4.94 1.13 -8.72
CA GLY A 220 5.03 0.55 -10.06
C GLY A 220 3.90 1.11 -10.95
N PRO A 221 4.03 1.02 -12.28
CA PRO A 221 3.11 1.68 -13.19
C PRO A 221 1.67 1.38 -12.79
N THR A 222 0.87 2.44 -12.65
CA THR A 222 -0.53 2.37 -12.26
C THR A 222 -1.29 1.43 -13.20
N LEU A 223 -2.44 0.91 -12.77
CA LEU A 223 -3.27 0.08 -13.65
C LEU A 223 -3.59 0.81 -14.97
N GLU A 224 -3.86 2.12 -14.90
CA GLU A 224 -4.13 2.95 -16.06
C GLU A 224 -2.94 3.03 -17.04
N GLU A 225 -1.73 3.26 -16.53
CA GLU A 225 -0.51 3.28 -17.36
C GLU A 225 -0.26 1.92 -18.02
N ARG A 226 -0.46 0.83 -17.28
CA ARG A 226 -0.36 -0.54 -17.82
C ARG A 226 -1.40 -0.78 -18.90
N MET A 227 -2.64 -0.32 -18.70
CA MET A 227 -3.73 -0.44 -19.68
C MET A 227 -3.44 0.34 -20.96
N ARG A 228 -2.98 1.59 -20.87
CA ARG A 228 -2.59 2.39 -22.05
C ARG A 228 -1.46 1.71 -22.82
N GLY A 229 -0.43 1.24 -22.12
CA GLY A 229 0.71 0.55 -22.74
C GLY A 229 0.31 -0.76 -23.42
N TRP A 230 -0.57 -1.55 -22.80
CA TRP A 230 -1.15 -2.74 -23.44
C TRP A 230 -1.98 -2.38 -24.68
N TYR A 231 -2.86 -1.38 -24.57
CA TYR A 231 -3.80 -1.00 -25.63
C TYR A 231 -3.08 -0.49 -26.89
N GLN A 232 -1.96 0.22 -26.75
CA GLN A 232 -1.11 0.60 -27.89
C GLN A 232 -0.60 -0.63 -28.67
N ARG A 233 -0.09 -1.64 -27.95
CA ARG A 233 0.40 -2.89 -28.58
C ARG A 233 -0.75 -3.69 -29.19
N TYR A 234 -1.89 -3.75 -28.51
CA TYR A 234 -3.12 -4.35 -29.01
C TYR A 234 -3.55 -3.71 -30.34
N GLY A 235 -3.67 -2.38 -30.37
CA GLY A 235 -4.05 -1.61 -31.57
C GLY A 235 -3.14 -1.88 -32.75
N GLN A 236 -1.82 -1.87 -32.54
CA GLN A 236 -0.85 -2.21 -33.58
C GLN A 236 -1.02 -3.66 -34.09
N ALA A 237 -1.26 -4.62 -33.19
CA ALA A 237 -1.43 -6.02 -33.57
C ALA A 237 -2.72 -6.26 -34.39
N VAL A 238 -3.80 -5.56 -34.08
CA VAL A 238 -5.11 -5.77 -34.74
C VAL A 238 -5.34 -4.91 -35.98
N GLN A 239 -4.50 -3.89 -36.21
CA GLN A 239 -4.63 -2.95 -37.33
C GLN A 239 -4.85 -3.63 -38.70
N PRO A 240 -4.10 -4.69 -39.09
CA PRO A 240 -4.34 -5.37 -40.36
C PRO A 240 -5.73 -6.01 -40.47
N SER A 241 -6.28 -6.52 -39.37
CA SER A 241 -7.64 -7.07 -39.34
C SER A 241 -8.69 -5.98 -39.49
N LYS A 242 -8.46 -4.80 -38.88
CA LYS A 242 -9.34 -3.62 -38.99
C LYS A 242 -9.40 -3.13 -40.44
N GLU A 243 -8.26 -3.04 -41.12
CA GLU A 243 -8.19 -2.66 -42.53
C GLU A 243 -8.90 -3.68 -43.43
N ALA A 244 -8.69 -4.98 -43.20
CA ALA A 244 -9.36 -6.04 -43.93
C ALA A 244 -10.89 -6.01 -43.74
N LEU A 245 -11.35 -5.73 -42.51
CA LEU A 245 -12.77 -5.57 -42.21
C LEU A 245 -13.37 -4.37 -42.95
N GLY A 246 -12.65 -3.24 -42.99
CA GLY A 246 -13.05 -2.07 -43.77
C GLY A 246 -13.26 -2.39 -45.25
N ARG A 247 -12.31 -3.09 -45.89
CA ARG A 247 -12.42 -3.51 -47.29
C ARG A 247 -13.61 -4.45 -47.52
N PHE A 248 -13.86 -5.37 -46.60
CA PHE A 248 -15.03 -6.25 -46.64
C PHE A 248 -16.34 -5.46 -46.62
N LEU A 249 -16.47 -4.50 -45.69
CA LEU A 249 -17.67 -3.67 -45.58
C LEU A 249 -17.89 -2.81 -46.83
N THR A 250 -16.84 -2.22 -47.40
CA THR A 250 -16.93 -1.45 -48.65
C THR A 250 -17.34 -2.33 -49.84
N ALA A 251 -16.71 -3.49 -50.03
CA ALA A 251 -17.06 -4.40 -51.12
C ALA A 251 -18.52 -4.87 -51.02
N ARG A 252 -18.96 -5.17 -49.79
CA ARG A 252 -20.35 -5.53 -49.50
C ARG A 252 -21.32 -4.41 -49.83
N GLN A 253 -21.02 -3.18 -49.42
CA GLN A 253 -21.86 -2.01 -49.66
C GLN A 253 -22.02 -1.70 -51.15
N ASN A 254 -20.96 -1.91 -51.94
CA ASN A 254 -20.96 -1.66 -53.38
C ASN A 254 -21.55 -2.81 -54.22
N GLY A 255 -21.88 -3.96 -53.61
CA GLY A 255 -22.38 -5.13 -54.32
C GLY A 255 -21.38 -5.81 -55.27
N ASP A 256 -20.08 -5.49 -55.16
CA ASP A 256 -19.03 -6.08 -56.00
C ASP A 256 -18.69 -7.49 -55.52
N ARG A 257 -19.27 -8.49 -56.20
CA ARG A 257 -19.06 -9.91 -55.87
C ARG A 257 -17.61 -10.36 -55.99
N SER A 258 -16.85 -9.79 -56.94
CA SER A 258 -15.45 -10.15 -57.16
C SER A 258 -14.58 -9.63 -56.01
N ALA A 259 -14.73 -8.35 -55.68
CA ALA A 259 -14.03 -7.73 -54.55
C ALA A 259 -14.43 -8.36 -53.21
N LEU A 260 -15.70 -8.72 -53.03
CA LEU A 260 -16.19 -9.34 -51.80
C LEU A 260 -15.50 -10.68 -51.52
N GLY A 261 -15.37 -11.53 -52.53
CA GLY A 261 -14.68 -12.83 -52.38
C GLY A 261 -13.21 -12.67 -51.95
N LEU A 262 -12.50 -11.68 -52.50
CA LEU A 262 -11.12 -11.35 -52.11
C LEU A 262 -11.06 -10.79 -50.69
N ALA A 263 -11.95 -9.86 -50.34
CA ALA A 263 -12.00 -9.26 -49.02
C ALA A 263 -12.30 -10.27 -47.91
N CYS A 264 -13.16 -11.27 -48.17
CA CYS A 264 -13.48 -12.32 -47.21
C CYS A 264 -12.30 -13.25 -46.94
N ARG A 265 -11.51 -13.62 -47.97
CA ARG A 265 -10.28 -14.39 -47.78
C ARG A 265 -9.24 -13.62 -46.98
N GLU A 266 -9.03 -12.35 -47.30
CA GLU A 266 -8.08 -11.50 -46.58
C GLU A 266 -8.50 -11.31 -45.12
N LEU A 267 -9.77 -11.02 -44.85
CA LEU A 267 -10.28 -10.89 -43.48
C LEU A 267 -10.12 -12.19 -42.68
N SER A 268 -10.40 -13.34 -43.30
CA SER A 268 -10.19 -14.65 -42.67
C SER A 268 -8.72 -14.84 -42.27
N ARG A 269 -7.80 -14.57 -43.21
CA ARG A 269 -6.36 -14.68 -42.96
C ARG A 269 -5.90 -13.77 -41.81
N ARG A 270 -6.27 -12.48 -41.85
CA ARG A 270 -5.84 -11.51 -40.83
C ARG A 270 -6.40 -11.80 -39.44
N THR A 271 -7.66 -12.22 -39.35
CA THR A 271 -8.26 -12.59 -38.05
C THR A 271 -7.62 -13.86 -37.48
N ILE A 272 -7.25 -14.84 -38.32
CA ILE A 272 -6.48 -16.01 -37.89
C ILE A 272 -5.09 -15.61 -37.38
N GLU A 273 -4.37 -14.73 -38.09
CA GLU A 273 -3.05 -14.24 -37.67
C GLU A 273 -3.09 -13.58 -36.28
N VAL A 274 -4.13 -12.77 -35.99
CA VAL A 274 -4.31 -12.15 -34.68
C VAL A 274 -4.60 -13.20 -33.59
N LEU A 275 -5.52 -14.13 -33.85
CA LEU A 275 -5.87 -15.19 -32.90
C LEU A 275 -4.70 -16.16 -32.64
N ALA A 276 -3.82 -16.37 -33.61
CA ALA A 276 -2.63 -17.21 -33.46
C ALA A 276 -1.56 -16.60 -32.54
N ARG A 277 -1.55 -15.28 -32.35
CA ARG A 277 -0.65 -14.58 -31.41
C ARG A 277 -1.12 -14.65 -29.94
N GLU A 278 -2.14 -15.46 -29.65
CA GLU A 278 -2.58 -15.75 -28.30
C GLU A 278 -1.50 -16.46 -27.46
N PRO A 279 -1.39 -16.14 -26.16
CA PRO A 279 -2.24 -15.25 -25.36
C PRO A 279 -1.82 -13.75 -25.40
N SER A 280 -0.70 -13.41 -26.05
CA SER A 280 -0.01 -12.12 -25.85
C SER A 280 -0.80 -10.87 -26.24
N VAL A 281 -1.66 -10.95 -27.27
CA VAL A 281 -2.42 -9.80 -27.77
C VAL A 281 -3.62 -9.47 -26.88
N PHE A 282 -4.32 -10.48 -26.39
CA PHE A 282 -5.60 -10.31 -25.68
C PHE A 282 -5.48 -10.25 -24.16
N ARG A 283 -4.35 -10.68 -23.58
CA ARG A 283 -4.12 -10.63 -22.13
C ARG A 283 -3.90 -9.19 -21.65
N ALA A 284 -5.00 -8.51 -21.35
CA ALA A 284 -5.01 -7.17 -20.79
C ALA A 284 -4.69 -7.20 -19.28
N PRO A 285 -4.11 -6.11 -18.72
CA PRO A 285 -3.99 -5.93 -17.27
C PRO A 285 -5.33 -6.01 -16.52
N GLU A 286 -6.43 -5.59 -17.17
CA GLU A 286 -7.81 -5.75 -16.68
C GLU A 286 -8.45 -7.01 -17.28
N PRO A 287 -8.63 -8.11 -16.50
CA PRO A 287 -9.05 -9.41 -17.03
C PRO A 287 -10.42 -9.40 -17.71
N SER A 288 -11.31 -8.48 -17.33
CA SER A 288 -12.66 -8.40 -17.90
C SER A 288 -12.70 -7.97 -19.37
N VAL A 289 -11.60 -7.44 -19.92
CA VAL A 289 -11.48 -7.00 -21.32
C VAL A 289 -11.16 -8.17 -22.28
N GLU A 290 -10.45 -9.21 -21.80
CA GLU A 290 -9.91 -10.27 -22.65
C GLU A 290 -11.01 -11.07 -23.38
N ALA A 291 -11.98 -11.60 -22.62
CA ALA A 291 -12.98 -12.51 -23.16
C ALA A 291 -13.90 -11.86 -24.23
N PRO A 292 -14.41 -10.62 -24.04
CA PRO A 292 -15.14 -9.92 -25.08
C PRO A 292 -14.33 -9.69 -26.36
N LEU A 293 -13.08 -9.22 -26.27
CA LEU A 293 -12.24 -8.96 -27.44
C LEU A 293 -11.91 -10.24 -28.21
N ARG A 294 -11.50 -11.30 -27.51
CA ARG A 294 -11.26 -12.61 -28.13
C ARG A 294 -12.52 -13.12 -28.82
N GLY A 295 -13.66 -13.05 -28.14
CA GLY A 295 -14.94 -13.48 -28.70
C GLY A 295 -15.34 -12.71 -29.97
N ALA A 296 -15.06 -11.40 -30.02
CA ALA A 296 -15.32 -10.59 -31.21
C ALA A 296 -14.50 -11.08 -32.41
N PHE A 297 -13.19 -11.32 -32.23
CA PHE A 297 -12.32 -11.84 -33.29
C PHE A 297 -12.70 -13.25 -33.75
N GLN A 298 -13.15 -14.11 -32.83
CA GLN A 298 -13.69 -15.43 -33.19
C GLN A 298 -14.95 -15.32 -34.05
N SER A 299 -15.84 -14.37 -33.76
CA SER A 299 -17.02 -14.08 -34.58
C SER A 299 -16.63 -13.53 -35.96
N LEU A 300 -15.66 -12.61 -36.03
CA LEU A 300 -15.15 -12.11 -37.32
C LEU A 300 -14.53 -13.24 -38.17
N ARG A 301 -13.80 -14.17 -37.56
CA ARG A 301 -13.28 -15.35 -38.26
C ARG A 301 -14.42 -16.20 -38.84
N ARG A 302 -15.43 -16.53 -38.04
CA ARG A 302 -16.62 -17.30 -38.50
C ARG A 302 -17.38 -16.58 -39.61
N MET A 303 -17.53 -15.25 -39.49
CA MET A 303 -18.11 -14.40 -40.53
C MET A 303 -17.34 -14.53 -41.84
N ALA A 304 -16.02 -14.39 -41.81
CA ALA A 304 -15.17 -14.48 -42.99
C ALA A 304 -15.25 -15.87 -43.65
N THR A 305 -15.25 -16.94 -42.86
CA THR A 305 -15.48 -18.31 -43.35
C THR A 305 -16.85 -18.47 -44.02
N ALA A 306 -17.92 -18.00 -43.38
CA ALA A 306 -19.27 -18.05 -43.94
C ALA A 306 -19.38 -17.27 -45.26
N CYS A 307 -18.71 -16.12 -45.35
CA CYS A 307 -18.66 -15.34 -46.58
C CYS A 307 -17.97 -16.11 -47.72
N THR A 308 -16.83 -16.76 -47.45
CA THR A 308 -16.14 -17.57 -48.48
C THR A 308 -16.97 -18.75 -48.97
N ALA A 309 -17.91 -19.24 -48.16
CA ALA A 309 -18.85 -20.30 -48.51
C ALA A 309 -20.16 -19.78 -49.15
N GLY A 310 -20.32 -18.46 -49.33
CA GLY A 310 -21.55 -17.87 -49.87
C GLY A 310 -22.76 -17.89 -48.93
N ASN A 311 -22.56 -18.18 -47.63
CA ASN A 311 -23.64 -18.19 -46.63
C ASN A 311 -23.83 -16.81 -45.98
N PHE A 312 -24.54 -15.92 -46.69
CA PHE A 312 -24.72 -14.52 -46.26
C PHE A 312 -25.57 -14.35 -44.99
N LYS A 313 -26.48 -15.28 -44.68
CA LYS A 313 -27.24 -15.23 -43.42
C LYS A 313 -26.30 -15.36 -42.22
N SER A 314 -25.39 -16.33 -42.25
CA SER A 314 -24.40 -16.50 -41.17
C SER A 314 -23.36 -15.38 -41.14
N VAL A 315 -23.10 -14.70 -42.26
CA VAL A 315 -22.27 -13.48 -42.25
C VAL A 315 -22.91 -12.41 -41.37
N ASP A 316 -24.20 -12.16 -41.51
CA ASP A 316 -24.93 -11.12 -40.75
C ASP A 316 -25.00 -11.44 -39.26
N GLU A 317 -25.31 -12.68 -38.92
CA GLU A 317 -25.37 -13.15 -37.53
C GLU A 317 -24.02 -12.98 -36.82
N ASN A 318 -22.92 -13.39 -37.47
CA ASN A 318 -21.58 -13.28 -36.89
C ASN A 318 -21.07 -11.84 -36.84
N LEU A 319 -21.43 -10.98 -37.80
CA LEU A 319 -21.09 -9.55 -37.76
C LEU A 319 -21.77 -8.86 -36.57
N ALA A 320 -23.08 -9.09 -36.40
CA ALA A 320 -23.83 -8.52 -35.28
C ALA A 320 -23.29 -9.00 -33.92
N GLU A 321 -22.91 -10.28 -33.82
CA GLU A 321 -22.29 -10.83 -32.62
C GLU A 321 -20.92 -10.21 -32.32
N ALA A 322 -20.09 -9.99 -33.35
CA ALA A 322 -18.81 -9.30 -33.19
C ALA A 322 -19.01 -7.88 -32.65
N GLN A 323 -19.97 -7.13 -33.21
CA GLN A 323 -20.31 -5.77 -32.77
C GLN A 323 -20.77 -5.73 -31.31
N ARG A 324 -21.66 -6.64 -30.89
CA ARG A 324 -22.10 -6.75 -29.49
C ARG A 324 -20.92 -6.95 -28.54
N ARG A 325 -19.98 -7.84 -28.90
CA ARG A 325 -18.80 -8.12 -28.06
C ARG A 325 -17.83 -6.96 -28.00
N LEU A 326 -17.62 -6.25 -29.10
CA LEU A 326 -16.82 -5.01 -29.12
C LEU A 326 -17.46 -3.92 -28.27
N ALA A 327 -18.78 -3.79 -28.27
CA ALA A 327 -19.48 -2.84 -27.40
C ALA A 327 -19.27 -3.16 -25.91
N VAL A 328 -19.32 -4.44 -25.52
CA VAL A 328 -18.99 -4.86 -24.15
C VAL A 328 -17.53 -4.53 -23.81
N ALA A 329 -16.58 -4.81 -24.71
CA ALA A 329 -15.18 -4.46 -24.50
C ALA A 329 -14.98 -2.94 -24.33
N ALA A 330 -15.68 -2.13 -25.13
CA ALA A 330 -15.64 -0.68 -25.06
C ALA A 330 -16.12 -0.15 -23.70
N GLN A 331 -17.20 -0.70 -23.15
CA GLN A 331 -17.68 -0.35 -21.81
C GLN A 331 -16.64 -0.67 -20.73
N ARG A 332 -15.90 -1.79 -20.85
CA ARG A 332 -14.83 -2.15 -19.91
C ARG A 332 -13.59 -1.29 -20.05
N LEU A 333 -13.36 -0.72 -21.23
CA LEU A 333 -12.23 0.16 -21.54
C LEU A 333 -12.50 1.64 -21.22
N GLN A 334 -13.77 2.04 -21.07
CA GLN A 334 -14.20 3.40 -20.78
C GLN A 334 -13.52 4.03 -19.55
N PRO A 335 -13.35 3.34 -18.40
CA PRO A 335 -12.70 3.92 -17.22
C PRO A 335 -11.25 4.36 -17.45
N PHE A 336 -10.62 3.86 -18.52
CA PHE A 336 -9.24 4.16 -18.90
C PHE A 336 -9.15 5.14 -20.09
N GLY A 337 -10.28 5.63 -20.60
CA GLY A 337 -10.32 6.49 -21.79
C GLY A 337 -9.95 5.78 -23.10
N LEU A 338 -10.17 4.45 -23.19
CA LEU A 338 -9.78 3.63 -24.33
C LEU A 338 -11.01 3.08 -25.09
N SER A 339 -10.89 2.80 -26.39
CA SER A 339 -11.99 2.30 -27.23
C SER A 339 -11.50 1.27 -28.26
N PRO A 340 -11.96 0.01 -28.24
CA PRO A 340 -11.37 -1.10 -29.00
C PRO A 340 -11.58 -1.05 -30.53
#